data_AF-A0A5C7V135-F1
#
_entry.id   AF-A0A5C7V135-F1
#
_cell.length_a   1.000
_cell.length_b   1.000
_cell.length_c   1.000
_cell.angle_alpha   90.00
_cell.angle_beta   90.00
_cell.angle_gamma   90.00
#
_symmetry.space_group_name_H-M   'P 1'
#
loop_
_entity.id
_entity.type
_entity.pdbx_description
1 polymer ?
#
loop_
_entity_poly.entity_id
_entity_poly.type
_entity_poly.pdbx_seq_one_letter_code
_entity_poly.pdbx_strand_id
1 'polypeptide(L)'
;MNDDPGPETSAEADAALQWLLPGYKAAPAEALRRIQGLCGAYPDLFCAMFCVLATHQELPRDILAAAIKQCRPDLEAYSREDVLSLLNGIWNGGKSGFDAVLRTRANAPKRGAAALSWVKE
;
A
#
# COMPACT_ATOMS: atom_id res chain seq x y z
N MET A 1 -25.56 -18.42 -12.41
CA MET A 1 -25.89 -17.34 -13.35
C MET A 1 -25.79 -16.06 -12.56
N ASN A 2 -24.62 -15.43 -12.54
CA ASN A 2 -24.49 -14.07 -12.03
C ASN A 2 -24.27 -13.22 -13.28
N ASP A 3 -25.36 -12.69 -13.82
CA ASP A 3 -25.32 -11.61 -14.79
C ASP A 3 -24.90 -10.36 -14.01
N ASP A 4 -23.60 -10.09 -13.97
CA ASP A 4 -23.08 -8.79 -13.62
C ASP A 4 -23.13 -7.96 -14.91
N PRO A 5 -24.10 -7.02 -15.07
CA PRO A 5 -24.14 -6.19 -16.25
C PRO A 5 -22.96 -5.23 -16.12
N GLY A 6 -21.86 -5.54 -16.82
CA GLY A 6 -20.79 -4.58 -17.01
C GLY A 6 -21.37 -3.25 -17.52
N PRO A 7 -20.65 -2.12 -17.33
CA PRO A 7 -21.17 -0.79 -17.62
C PRO A 7 -21.78 -0.75 -19.03
N GLU A 8 -23.08 -0.44 -19.11
CA GLU A 8 -23.88 -0.60 -20.32
C GLU A 8 -23.58 0.52 -21.34
N THR A 9 -22.91 1.59 -20.91
CA THR A 9 -22.53 2.74 -21.73
C THR A 9 -21.15 3.31 -21.38
N SER A 10 -20.50 3.97 -22.34
CA SER A 10 -19.22 4.69 -22.13
C SER A 10 -19.29 5.71 -20.98
N ALA A 11 -20.45 6.36 -20.79
CA ALA A 11 -20.63 7.37 -19.75
C ALA A 11 -20.59 6.78 -18.33
N GLU A 12 -21.09 5.55 -18.15
CA GLU A 12 -21.05 4.85 -16.87
C GLU A 12 -19.64 4.37 -16.52
N ALA A 13 -18.90 3.88 -17.52
CA ALA A 13 -17.49 3.53 -17.36
C ALA A 13 -16.65 4.77 -16.98
N ASP A 14 -16.89 5.90 -17.63
CA ASP A 14 -16.21 7.16 -17.30
C ASP A 14 -16.53 7.62 -15.88
N ALA A 15 -17.80 7.54 -15.45
CA ALA A 15 -18.22 7.83 -14.09
C ALA A 15 -17.53 6.90 -13.06
N ALA A 16 -17.42 5.60 -13.38
CA ALA A 16 -16.76 4.61 -12.53
C ALA A 16 -15.24 4.85 -12.39
N LEU A 17 -14.62 5.58 -13.33
CA LEU A 17 -13.18 5.90 -13.33
C LEU A 17 -12.86 7.32 -12.86
N GLN A 18 -13.86 8.16 -12.56
CA GLN A 18 -13.64 9.54 -12.10
C GLN A 18 -12.69 9.66 -10.91
N TRP A 19 -12.63 8.63 -10.07
CA TRP A 19 -11.76 8.61 -8.90
C TRP A 19 -10.26 8.52 -9.20
N LEU A 20 -9.89 8.14 -10.43
CA LEU A 20 -8.51 8.16 -10.91
C LEU A 20 -8.04 9.56 -11.32
N LEU A 21 -8.97 10.52 -11.43
CA LEU A 21 -8.62 11.88 -11.86
C LEU A 21 -7.86 12.62 -10.75
N PRO A 22 -6.85 13.42 -11.11
CA PRO A 22 -6.14 14.25 -10.15
C PRO A 22 -7.09 15.16 -9.35
N GLY A 23 -6.92 15.22 -8.04
CA GLY A 23 -7.70 16.10 -7.16
C GLY A 23 -9.07 15.56 -6.75
N TYR A 24 -9.45 14.36 -7.21
CA TYR A 24 -10.63 13.68 -6.67
C TYR A 24 -10.43 13.40 -5.17
N LYS A 25 -11.47 13.66 -4.37
CA LYS A 25 -11.48 13.39 -2.93
C LYS A 25 -12.52 12.33 -2.63
N ALA A 26 -12.08 11.09 -2.52
CA ALA A 26 -12.96 9.98 -2.17
C ALA A 26 -13.45 10.11 -0.71
N ALA A 27 -14.68 9.67 -0.46
CA ALA A 27 -15.12 9.43 0.91
C ALA A 27 -14.24 8.31 1.53
N PRO A 28 -13.91 8.35 2.84
CA PRO A 28 -12.99 7.38 3.44
C PRO A 28 -13.38 5.91 3.23
N ALA A 29 -14.68 5.60 3.33
CA ALA A 29 -15.19 4.24 3.12
C ALA A 29 -15.02 3.76 1.66
N GLU A 30 -15.12 4.67 0.71
CA GLU A 30 -14.95 4.39 -0.71
C GLU A 30 -13.48 4.16 -1.07
N ALA A 31 -12.59 5.00 -0.54
CA ALA A 31 -11.14 4.83 -0.67
C ALA A 31 -10.70 3.47 -0.10
N LEU A 32 -11.16 3.10 1.09
CA LEU A 32 -10.80 1.81 1.71
C LEU A 32 -11.26 0.62 0.84
N ARG A 33 -12.49 0.66 0.31
CA ARG A 33 -13.00 -0.39 -0.58
C ARG A 33 -12.14 -0.54 -1.85
N ARG A 34 -11.68 0.58 -2.42
CA ARG A 34 -10.79 0.58 -3.59
C ARG A 34 -9.42 0.03 -3.25
N ILE A 35 -8.84 0.44 -2.12
CA ILE A 35 -7.56 -0.11 -1.63
C ILE A 35 -7.66 -1.63 -1.45
N GLN A 36 -8.76 -2.13 -0.87
CA GLN A 36 -9.02 -3.57 -0.76
C GLN A 36 -9.07 -4.24 -2.13
N GLY A 37 -9.79 -3.65 -3.10
CA GLY A 37 -9.87 -4.14 -4.47
C GLY A 37 -8.50 -4.22 -5.15
N LEU A 38 -7.69 -3.16 -5.05
CA LEU A 38 -6.32 -3.13 -5.58
C LEU A 38 -5.42 -4.17 -4.90
N CYS A 39 -5.49 -4.29 -3.58
CA CYS A 39 -4.69 -5.28 -2.85
C CYS A 39 -5.05 -6.72 -3.24
N GLY A 40 -6.32 -7.00 -3.55
CA GLY A 40 -6.79 -8.30 -4.00
C GLY A 40 -6.50 -8.59 -5.48
N ALA A 41 -6.53 -7.56 -6.33
CA ALA A 41 -6.29 -7.70 -7.77
C ALA A 41 -4.81 -7.92 -8.13
N TYR A 42 -3.89 -7.45 -7.29
CA TYR A 42 -2.44 -7.54 -7.52
C TYR A 42 -1.76 -8.46 -6.49
N PRO A 43 -1.48 -9.74 -6.83
CA PRO A 43 -0.77 -10.66 -5.93
C PRO A 43 0.63 -10.17 -5.56
N ASP A 44 1.37 -9.61 -6.51
CA ASP A 44 2.68 -9.01 -6.27
C ASP A 44 2.55 -7.79 -5.34
N LEU A 45 3.28 -7.82 -4.23
CA LEU A 45 3.21 -6.79 -3.19
C LEU A 45 3.66 -5.43 -3.69
N PHE A 46 4.71 -5.39 -4.51
CA PHE A 46 5.19 -4.13 -5.07
C PHE A 46 4.12 -3.51 -5.98
N CYS A 47 3.55 -4.27 -6.90
CA CYS A 47 2.50 -3.80 -7.81
C CYS A 47 1.28 -3.28 -7.02
N ALA A 48 0.81 -4.01 -6.01
CA ALA A 48 -0.31 -3.56 -5.20
C ALA A 48 -0.03 -2.23 -4.49
N MET A 49 1.11 -2.13 -3.80
CA MET A 49 1.50 -0.91 -3.09
C MET A 49 1.72 0.27 -4.04
N PHE A 50 2.34 0.02 -5.20
CA PHE A 50 2.55 1.03 -6.23
C PHE A 50 1.23 1.54 -6.79
N CYS A 51 0.29 0.65 -7.14
CA CYS A 51 -1.03 1.03 -7.64
C CYS A 51 -1.83 1.82 -6.61
N VAL A 52 -1.82 1.42 -5.34
CA VAL A 52 -2.48 2.20 -4.27
C VAL A 52 -1.85 3.59 -4.15
N LEU A 53 -0.52 3.67 -4.11
CA LEU A 53 0.19 4.96 -4.00
C LEU A 53 -0.07 5.87 -5.21
N ALA A 54 -0.15 5.31 -6.42
CA ALA A 54 -0.37 6.07 -7.64
C ALA A 54 -1.80 6.61 -7.76
N THR A 55 -2.78 5.90 -7.20
CA THR A 55 -4.21 6.19 -7.39
C THR A 55 -4.87 6.87 -6.19
N HIS A 56 -4.25 6.86 -5.02
CA HIS A 56 -4.77 7.47 -3.78
C HIS A 56 -3.79 8.54 -3.25
N GLN A 57 -3.33 9.44 -4.13
CA GLN A 57 -2.33 10.47 -3.82
C GLN A 57 -2.84 11.55 -2.86
N GLU A 58 -4.16 11.69 -2.72
CA GLU A 58 -4.81 12.61 -1.80
C GLU A 58 -4.70 12.17 -0.34
N LEU A 59 -4.40 10.89 -0.09
CA LEU A 59 -4.29 10.35 1.26
C LEU A 59 -2.85 10.43 1.79
N PRO A 60 -2.66 10.77 3.07
CA PRO A 60 -1.36 10.68 3.73
C PRO A 60 -0.81 9.25 3.67
N ARG A 61 0.50 9.10 3.40
CA ARG A 61 1.15 7.78 3.26
C ARG A 61 1.06 6.93 4.52
N ASP A 62 0.97 7.54 5.70
CA ASP A 62 0.80 6.81 6.96
C ASP A 62 -0.59 6.18 7.05
N ILE A 63 -1.62 6.82 6.50
CA ILE A 63 -2.99 6.28 6.39
C ILE A 63 -3.00 5.15 5.37
N LEU A 64 -2.36 5.34 4.21
CA LEU A 64 -2.17 4.27 3.22
C LEU A 64 -1.46 3.06 3.82
N ALA A 65 -0.40 3.27 4.61
CA ALA A 65 0.32 2.19 5.27
C ALA A 65 -0.57 1.37 6.21
N ALA A 66 -1.46 2.03 6.97
CA ALA A 66 -2.42 1.34 7.82
C ALA A 66 -3.43 0.51 7.01
N ALA A 67 -4.03 1.11 5.98
CA ALA A 67 -5.02 0.46 5.13
C ALA A 67 -4.43 -0.74 4.38
N ILE A 68 -3.25 -0.57 3.76
CA ILE A 68 -2.56 -1.65 3.04
C ILE A 68 -2.23 -2.79 3.99
N LYS A 69 -1.68 -2.52 5.18
CA LYS A 69 -1.37 -3.56 6.17
C LYS A 69 -2.61 -4.35 6.59
N GLN A 70 -3.78 -3.71 6.70
CA GLN A 70 -5.04 -4.39 6.98
C GLN A 70 -5.49 -5.31 5.83
N CYS A 71 -5.17 -4.96 4.58
CA CYS A 71 -5.59 -5.69 3.39
C CYS A 71 -4.61 -6.80 2.97
N ARG A 72 -3.39 -6.81 3.50
CA ARG A 72 -2.26 -7.61 3.00
C ARG A 72 -1.69 -8.52 4.10
N PRO A 73 -2.06 -9.81 4.13
CA PRO A 73 -1.55 -10.76 5.11
C PRO A 73 -0.03 -10.97 5.06
N ASP A 74 0.58 -10.83 3.88
CA ASP A 74 2.03 -10.91 3.69
C ASP A 74 2.80 -9.77 4.37
N LEU A 75 2.11 -8.72 4.83
CA LEU A 75 2.66 -7.65 5.66
C LEU A 75 2.46 -7.88 7.17
N GLU A 76 1.95 -9.03 7.61
CA GLU A 76 1.64 -9.29 9.03
C GLU A 76 2.85 -9.03 9.94
N ALA A 77 4.02 -9.55 9.56
CA ALA A 77 5.28 -9.42 10.31
C ALA A 77 5.88 -8.00 10.32
N TYR A 78 5.40 -7.10 9.47
CA TYR A 78 5.92 -5.73 9.32
C TYR A 78 5.18 -4.77 10.23
N SER A 79 5.87 -3.85 10.90
CA SER A 79 5.17 -2.76 11.61
C SER A 79 4.53 -1.78 10.62
N ARG A 80 3.60 -0.94 11.07
CA ARG A 80 3.04 0.15 10.24
C ARG A 80 4.15 1.09 9.74
N GLU A 81 5.17 1.34 10.55
CA GLU A 81 6.33 2.16 10.21
C GLU A 81 7.18 1.51 9.09
N ASP A 82 7.27 0.17 9.10
CA ASP A 82 7.98 -0.57 8.05
C ASP A 82 7.22 -0.47 6.72
N VAL A 83 5.89 -0.58 6.74
CA VAL A 83 5.04 -0.41 5.55
C VAL A 83 5.11 1.03 5.02
N LEU A 84 5.13 2.03 5.90
CA LEU A 84 5.37 3.42 5.52
C LEU A 84 6.75 3.59 4.86
N SER A 85 7.78 2.93 5.40
CA SER A 85 9.12 2.93 4.81
C SER A 85 9.12 2.32 3.40
N LEU A 86 8.38 1.22 3.19
CA LEU A 86 8.21 0.60 1.88
C LEU A 86 7.54 1.56 0.89
N LEU A 87 6.45 2.24 1.29
CA LEU A 87 5.79 3.26 0.47
C LEU A 87 6.72 4.41 0.10
N ASN A 88 7.53 4.89 1.05
CA ASN A 88 8.54 5.91 0.78
C ASN A 88 9.65 5.41 -0.16
N GLY A 89 10.05 4.14 -0.03
CA GLY A 89 10.98 3.50 -0.96
C GLY A 89 10.44 3.47 -2.39
N ILE A 90 9.17 3.09 -2.56
CA ILE A 90 8.47 3.12 -3.85
C ILE A 90 8.43 4.55 -4.40
N TRP A 91 8.03 5.53 -3.59
CA TRP A 91 7.91 6.92 -4.02
C TRP A 91 9.22 7.51 -4.54
N ASN A 92 10.33 7.23 -3.84
CA ASN A 92 11.62 7.84 -4.13
C ASN A 92 12.46 7.06 -5.15
N GLY A 93 12.24 5.75 -5.29
CA GLY A 93 13.12 4.87 -6.07
C GLY A 93 12.42 3.70 -6.77
N GLY A 94 11.10 3.72 -6.86
CA GLY A 94 10.30 2.66 -7.48
C GLY A 94 10.63 1.29 -6.92
N LYS A 95 10.77 0.29 -7.79
CA LYS A 95 11.07 -1.10 -7.40
C LYS A 95 12.40 -1.23 -6.67
N SER A 96 13.45 -0.53 -7.12
CA SER A 96 14.76 -0.58 -6.45
C SER A 96 14.71 -0.03 -5.02
N GLY A 97 13.96 1.06 -4.80
CA GLY A 97 13.76 1.62 -3.46
C GLY A 97 12.98 0.68 -2.54
N PHE A 98 11.93 0.05 -3.07
CA PHE A 98 11.17 -0.98 -2.35
C PHE A 98 12.04 -2.17 -1.92
N ASP A 99 12.80 -2.74 -2.85
CA ASP A 99 13.67 -3.89 -2.59
C ASP A 99 14.79 -3.54 -1.58
N ALA A 100 15.31 -2.32 -1.63
CA ALA A 100 16.30 -1.83 -0.67
C ALA A 100 15.75 -1.77 0.77
N VAL A 101 14.50 -1.36 0.94
CA VAL A 101 13.83 -1.35 2.25
C VAL A 101 13.63 -2.78 2.76
N LEU A 102 13.14 -3.69 1.91
CA LEU A 102 12.98 -5.10 2.28
C LEU A 102 14.31 -5.74 2.72
N ARG A 103 15.40 -5.48 1.98
CA ARG A 103 16.73 -5.99 2.33
C ARG A 103 17.21 -5.46 3.68
N THR A 104 17.02 -4.16 3.92
CA THR A 104 17.39 -3.52 5.20
C THR A 104 16.61 -4.15 6.36
N ARG A 105 15.34 -4.50 6.15
CA ARG A 105 14.51 -5.17 7.17
C ARG A 105 14.87 -6.62 7.39
N ALA A 106 15.17 -7.37 6.34
CA ALA A 106 15.67 -8.74 6.46
C ALA A 106 16.97 -8.82 7.28
N ASN A 107 17.81 -7.78 7.16
CA ASN A 107 19.08 -7.67 7.89
C ASN A 107 18.97 -6.92 9.23
N ALA A 108 17.79 -6.41 9.59
CA ALA A 108 17.61 -5.70 10.84
C ALA A 108 17.63 -6.71 12.01
N PRO A 109 18.34 -6.42 13.12
CA PRO A 109 18.22 -7.22 14.33
C PRO A 109 16.75 -7.28 14.72
N LYS A 110 16.18 -8.48 14.83
CA LYS A 110 14.81 -8.66 15.34
C LYS A 110 14.74 -7.87 16.65
N ARG A 111 13.90 -6.81 16.70
CA ARG A 111 13.69 -6.01 17.92
C ARG A 111 13.23 -6.98 19.01
N GLY A 112 14.18 -7.46 19.82
CA GLY A 112 13.95 -8.56 20.76
C GLY A 112 15.19 -9.22 21.37
N ALA A 113 16.42 -8.98 20.90
CA ALA A 113 17.56 -9.74 21.47
C ALA A 113 18.92 -9.02 21.66
N ALA A 114 19.06 -7.71 21.40
CA ALA A 114 20.43 -7.12 21.37
C ALA A 114 20.58 -5.67 21.83
N ALA A 115 19.74 -5.16 22.74
CA ALA A 115 19.78 -3.75 23.14
C ALA A 115 20.46 -3.45 24.49
N LEU A 116 21.38 -4.29 25.00
CA LEU A 116 22.13 -4.00 26.24
C LEU A 116 23.57 -4.55 26.24
N SER A 117 24.45 -4.09 25.34
CA SER A 117 25.86 -4.53 25.34
C SER A 117 26.92 -3.42 25.26
N TRP A 118 26.59 -2.17 25.62
CA TRP A 118 27.58 -1.07 25.63
C TRP A 118 27.56 -0.26 26.93
N VAL A 119 27.55 -0.93 28.08
CA VAL A 119 28.10 -0.36 29.32
C VAL A 119 29.38 -1.11 29.62
N LYS A 120 30.51 -0.41 29.51
CA LYS A 120 31.84 -0.90 29.85
C LYS A 120 32.15 -0.41 31.28
N GLU A 121 32.61 -1.33 32.12
CA GLU A 121 33.11 -1.09 33.49
C GLU A 121 34.23 -0.05 33.53
#